data_AF-A0A5D0NIU7-F1
#
_entry.id   AF-A0A5D0NIU7-F1
#
_cell.length_a   1.000
_cell.length_b   1.000
_cell.length_c   1.000
_cell.angle_alpha   90.00
_cell.angle_beta   90.00
_cell.angle_gamma   90.00
#
_symmetry.space_group_name_H-M   'P 1'
#
loop_
_entity.id
_entity.type
_entity.pdbx_description
1 polymer ?
#
loop_
_entity_poly.entity_id
_entity_poly.type
_entity_poly.pdbx_seq_one_letter_code
_entity_poly.pdbx_strand_id
1 'polypeptide(L)'
;MQAAGLVEGEAALLSTAPERAVAATFVEIPAEARASGWHRAPCRQYVVVLSGQIEIEARDGSTRRMGPGDVVLAADTEGSGHRATASGGRARLLFVSLADD
;
A
#
# COMPACT_ATOMS: atom_id res chain seq x y z
N MET A 1 16.07 7.88 12.09
CA MET A 1 16.48 8.52 10.83
C MET A 1 17.98 8.33 10.71
N GLN A 2 18.44 7.51 9.77
CA GLN A 2 19.87 7.36 9.49
C GLN A 2 20.17 8.10 8.19
N ALA A 3 21.28 8.85 8.15
CA ALA A 3 21.79 9.41 6.91
C ALA A 3 22.62 8.33 6.22
N ALA A 4 22.22 7.91 5.02
CA ALA A 4 23.10 7.12 4.17
C ALA A 4 24.32 7.99 3.82
N GLY A 5 25.55 7.44 3.90
CA GLY A 5 26.78 8.21 3.73
C GLY A 5 26.79 8.99 2.41
N LEU A 6 26.89 10.32 2.51
CA LEU A 6 26.86 11.23 1.36
C LEU A 6 28.28 11.60 0.94
N VAL A 7 28.47 11.72 -0.37
CA VAL A 7 29.61 12.41 -0.99
C VAL A 7 29.36 13.92 -0.90
N GLU A 8 30.41 14.74 -0.78
CA GLU A 8 30.26 16.21 -0.72
C GLU A 8 29.43 16.74 -1.89
N GLY A 9 28.35 17.46 -1.59
CA GLY A 9 27.46 18.09 -2.58
C GLY A 9 26.11 17.39 -2.79
N GLU A 10 25.90 16.18 -2.26
CA GLU A 10 24.59 15.52 -2.32
C GLU A 10 23.68 15.88 -1.14
N ALA A 11 22.41 16.15 -1.45
CA ALA A 11 21.40 16.40 -0.43
C ALA A 11 21.17 15.14 0.41
N ALA A 12 21.13 15.31 1.73
CA ALA A 12 20.90 14.20 2.64
C ALA A 12 19.52 13.58 2.42
N LEU A 13 19.50 12.30 2.06
CA LEU A 13 18.28 11.50 2.08
C LEU A 13 17.93 11.17 3.52
N LEU A 14 16.73 11.55 3.93
CA LEU A 14 16.18 11.18 5.23
C LEU A 14 15.51 9.81 5.08
N SER A 15 16.07 8.77 5.71
CA SER A 15 15.50 7.42 5.66
C SER A 15 15.15 6.87 7.04
N THR A 16 14.12 6.04 7.09
CA THR A 16 13.88 5.09 8.19
C THR A 16 14.90 3.95 8.14
N ALA A 17 14.85 3.05 9.13
CA ALA A 17 15.53 1.77 9.02
C ALA A 17 14.85 0.91 7.93
N PRO A 18 15.58 0.02 7.23
CA PRO A 18 14.98 -0.88 6.25
C PRO A 18 14.07 -1.90 6.93
N GLU A 19 12.92 -2.18 6.32
CA GLU A 19 12.04 -3.29 6.69
C GLU A 19 12.29 -4.48 5.73
N ARG A 20 12.29 -5.71 6.25
CA ARG A 20 12.45 -6.91 5.42
C ARG A 20 11.18 -7.14 4.61
N ALA A 21 11.28 -7.03 3.29
CA ALA A 21 10.25 -7.49 2.37
C ALA A 21 10.48 -8.97 2.00
N VAL A 22 9.40 -9.75 1.96
CA VAL A 22 9.42 -11.17 1.54
C VAL A 22 8.86 -11.37 0.14
N ALA A 23 8.07 -10.42 -0.36
CA ALA A 23 7.54 -10.45 -1.72
C ALA A 23 7.25 -9.04 -2.26
N ALA A 24 7.29 -8.92 -3.59
CA ALA A 24 6.82 -7.77 -4.34
C ALA A 24 5.86 -8.26 -5.43
N THR A 25 4.61 -7.81 -5.39
CA THR A 25 3.54 -8.31 -6.27
C THR A 25 2.90 -7.15 -7.01
N PHE A 26 2.94 -7.19 -8.33
CA PHE A 26 2.17 -6.26 -9.16
C PHE A 26 0.75 -6.78 -9.33
N VAL A 27 -0.23 -5.92 -9.07
CA VAL A 27 -1.65 -6.24 -9.15
C VAL A 27 -2.31 -5.31 -10.16
N GLU A 28 -3.03 -5.90 -11.10
CA GLU A 28 -3.94 -5.16 -11.98
C GLU A 28 -5.38 -5.40 -11.52
N ILE A 29 -6.12 -4.32 -11.34
CA ILE A 29 -7.55 -4.35 -11.07
C ILE A 29 -8.26 -3.93 -12.36
N PRO A 30 -8.95 -4.86 -13.05
CA PRO A 30 -9.75 -4.56 -14.23
C PRO A 30 -10.89 -3.58 -13.94
N ALA A 31 -11.38 -2.88 -14.96
CA ALA A 31 -12.44 -1.88 -14.79
C ALA A 31 -13.79 -2.49 -14.36
N GLU A 32 -14.01 -3.76 -14.70
CA GLU A 32 -15.17 -4.58 -14.36
C GLU A 32 -15.05 -5.25 -12.98
N ALA A 33 -13.91 -5.10 -12.30
CA ALA A 33 -13.70 -5.68 -10.98
C ALA A 33 -14.69 -5.08 -9.98
N ARG A 34 -15.33 -5.96 -9.21
CA ARG A 34 -16.20 -5.55 -8.11
C ARG A 34 -15.36 -5.09 -6.92
N ALA A 35 -15.97 -4.26 -6.07
CA ALA A 35 -15.43 -3.94 -4.75
C ALA A 35 -15.08 -5.22 -4.00
N SER A 36 -13.97 -5.19 -3.25
CA SER A 36 -13.35 -6.38 -2.70
C SER A 36 -14.14 -7.12 -1.64
N GLY A 37 -15.33 -6.72 -1.20
CA GLY A 37 -15.86 -7.24 0.06
C GLY A 37 -14.90 -6.99 1.25
N TRP A 38 -15.40 -7.32 2.43
CA TRP A 38 -14.70 -7.07 3.67
C TRP A 38 -13.70 -8.19 3.98
N HIS A 39 -12.43 -7.85 4.18
CA HIS A 39 -11.37 -8.83 4.43
C HIS A 39 -10.23 -8.22 5.26
N ARG A 40 -9.40 -9.09 5.83
CA ARG A 40 -8.15 -8.70 6.50
C ARG A 40 -7.01 -8.67 5.49
N ALA A 41 -5.99 -7.87 5.77
CA ALA A 41 -4.73 -7.99 5.05
C ALA A 41 -4.11 -9.38 5.32
N PRO A 42 -3.63 -10.12 4.30
CA PRO A 42 -3.06 -11.46 4.51
C PRO A 42 -1.72 -11.43 5.28
N CYS A 43 -1.04 -10.29 5.26
CA CYS A 43 0.17 -9.97 6.02
C CYS A 43 0.31 -8.45 6.10
N ARG A 44 1.20 -7.96 6.96
CA ARG A 44 1.63 -6.55 6.92
C ARG A 44 2.23 -6.28 5.54
N GLN A 45 1.69 -5.30 4.83
CA GLN A 45 2.19 -4.97 3.50
C GLN A 45 1.98 -3.50 3.16
N TYR A 46 2.91 -2.94 2.39
CA TYR A 46 2.67 -1.67 1.73
C TYR A 46 1.88 -1.88 0.46
N VAL A 47 0.81 -1.09 0.29
CA VAL A 47 0.09 -0.96 -0.97
C VAL A 47 0.47 0.38 -1.59
N VAL A 48 1.09 0.32 -2.76
CA VAL A 48 1.49 1.49 -3.55
C VAL A 48 0.59 1.57 -4.77
N VAL A 49 -0.05 2.72 -4.99
CA VAL A 49 -0.83 2.95 -6.20
C VAL A 49 0.11 3.41 -7.31
N LEU A 50 0.21 2.62 -8.39
CA LEU A 50 1.06 2.94 -9.55
C LEU A 50 0.29 3.67 -10.65
N SER A 51 -0.99 3.32 -10.84
CA SER A 51 -1.89 4.01 -11.79
C SER A 51 -3.35 3.78 -11.40
N GLY A 52 -4.26 4.64 -11.90
CA GLY A 52 -5.67 4.60 -11.53
C GLY A 52 -5.92 5.12 -10.11
N GLN A 53 -7.05 4.77 -9.53
CA GLN A 53 -7.43 5.21 -8.20
C GLN A 53 -8.11 4.06 -7.44
N ILE A 54 -7.84 3.98 -6.14
CA ILE A 54 -8.54 3.07 -5.23
C ILE A 54 -9.14 3.85 -4.07
N GLU A 55 -10.20 3.31 -3.49
CA GLU A 55 -10.77 3.75 -2.22
C GLU A 55 -10.65 2.61 -1.23
N ILE A 56 -10.14 2.92 -0.03
CA ILE A 56 -10.06 1.99 1.09
C ILE A 56 -10.99 2.48 2.18
N GLU A 57 -11.90 1.62 2.61
CA GLU A 57 -12.86 1.87 3.67
C GLU A 57 -12.54 0.98 4.88
N ALA A 58 -12.51 1.59 6.07
CA ALA A 58 -12.39 0.91 7.36
C ALA A 58 -13.76 0.77 8.05
N ARG A 59 -13.84 -0.02 9.12
CA ARG A 59 -15.13 -0.31 9.79
C ARG A 59 -15.77 0.82 10.56
N ASP A 60 -15.02 1.84 10.90
CA ASP A 60 -15.57 3.08 11.47
C ASP A 60 -16.22 3.97 10.40
N GLY A 61 -16.25 3.52 9.14
CA GLY A 61 -16.78 4.28 8.01
C GLY A 61 -15.79 5.29 7.43
N SER A 62 -14.59 5.41 8.00
CA SER A 62 -13.56 6.24 7.41
C SER A 62 -13.15 5.66 6.06
N THR A 63 -13.08 6.53 5.05
CA THR A 63 -12.72 6.16 3.68
C THR A 63 -11.60 7.06 3.21
N ARG A 64 -10.59 6.46 2.57
CA ARG A 64 -9.48 7.18 1.95
C ARG A 64 -9.41 6.86 0.46
N ARG A 65 -9.40 7.91 -0.36
CA ARG A 65 -9.13 7.85 -1.78
C ARG A 65 -7.63 7.94 -2.02
N MET A 66 -7.10 7.07 -2.85
CA MET A 66 -5.66 6.97 -3.14
C MET A 66 -5.44 6.94 -4.65
N GLY A 67 -4.53 7.80 -5.11
CA GLY A 67 -4.10 7.90 -6.51
C GLY A 67 -2.61 7.59 -6.68
N PRO A 68 -2.06 7.73 -7.90
CA PRO A 68 -0.70 7.33 -8.20
C PRO A 68 0.34 8.02 -7.30
N GLY A 69 1.23 7.24 -6.70
CA GLY A 69 2.23 7.71 -5.74
C GLY A 69 1.80 7.62 -4.27
N ASP A 70 0.51 7.46 -3.98
CA ASP A 70 0.05 7.23 -2.61
C ASP A 70 0.47 5.83 -2.12
N VAL A 71 0.85 5.77 -0.84
CA VAL A 71 1.25 4.55 -0.14
C VAL A 71 0.44 4.40 1.13
N VAL A 72 -0.02 3.18 1.42
CA VAL A 72 -0.62 2.83 2.71
C VAL A 72 0.02 1.56 3.25
N LEU A 73 0.19 1.51 4.57
CA LEU A 73 0.53 0.27 5.26
C LEU A 73 -0.78 -0.44 5.64
N ALA A 74 -1.07 -1.56 4.99
CA ALA A 74 -2.15 -2.46 5.38
C ALA A 74 -1.62 -3.40 6.48
N ALA A 75 -1.90 -3.04 7.74
CA ALA A 75 -1.48 -3.77 8.94
C ALA A 75 -2.65 -4.40 9.71
N ASP A 76 -3.85 -4.34 9.17
CA ASP A 76 -5.06 -4.95 9.70
C ASP A 76 -5.12 -6.46 9.38
N THR A 77 -4.12 -7.19 9.87
CA THR A 77 -4.02 -8.66 9.76
C THR A 77 -4.98 -9.38 10.72
N GLU A 78 -5.53 -8.64 11.67
CA GLU A 78 -6.52 -9.11 12.65
C GLU A 78 -7.78 -8.23 12.66
N GLY A 79 -8.77 -8.58 13.47
CA GLY A 79 -10.00 -7.79 13.62
C GLY A 79 -10.96 -7.93 12.44
N SER A 80 -11.59 -6.83 12.03
CA SER A 80 -12.63 -6.82 11.00
C SER A 80 -12.09 -6.45 9.60
N GLY A 81 -10.92 -5.83 9.53
CA GLY A 81 -10.21 -5.52 8.29
C GLY A 81 -10.76 -4.32 7.50
N HIS A 82 -10.60 -4.33 6.19
CA HIS A 82 -10.99 -3.25 5.26
C HIS A 82 -11.71 -3.77 4.01
N ARG A 83 -12.22 -2.83 3.20
CA ARG A 83 -12.72 -3.08 1.85
C ARG A 83 -12.05 -2.09 0.91
N ALA A 84 -11.60 -2.58 -0.25
CA ALA A 84 -10.98 -1.79 -1.29
C ALA A 84 -11.84 -1.81 -2.56
N THR A 85 -11.96 -0.66 -3.22
CA THR A 85 -12.67 -0.53 -4.50
C THR A 85 -11.81 0.26 -5.47
N ALA A 86 -11.60 -0.25 -6.69
CA ALA A 86 -11.04 0.59 -7.75
C ALA A 86 -12.10 1.62 -8.17
N SER A 87 -11.71 2.89 -8.18
CA SER A 87 -12.56 4.00 -8.59
C SER A 87 -12.05 4.55 -9.93
N GLY A 88 -12.97 4.82 -10.87
CA GLY A 88 -12.61 5.40 -12.16
C GLY A 88 -12.05 4.41 -13.21
N GLY A 89 -12.29 3.10 -13.05
CA GLY A 89 -11.93 2.08 -14.04
C GLY A 89 -10.79 1.17 -13.57
N ARG A 90 -9.75 1.01 -14.40
CA ARG A 90 -8.60 0.15 -14.10
C ARG A 90 -7.65 0.79 -13.07
N ALA A 91 -7.03 -0.02 -12.23
CA ALA A 91 -5.95 0.41 -11.35
C ALA A 91 -4.77 -0.57 -11.40
N ARG A 92 -3.56 -0.07 -11.14
CA ARG A 92 -2.36 -0.90 -11.00
C ARG A 92 -1.70 -0.60 -9.67
N LEU A 93 -1.41 -1.63 -8.90
CA LEU A 93 -0.85 -1.54 -7.55
C LEU A 93 0.46 -2.34 -7.48
N LEU A 94 1.32 -1.97 -6.53
CA LEU A 94 2.42 -2.79 -6.05
C LEU A 94 2.16 -3.10 -4.58
N PHE A 95 2.13 -4.38 -4.25
CA PHE A 95 2.12 -4.85 -2.87
C PHE A 95 3.53 -5.27 -2.48
N VAL A 96 4.04 -4.70 -1.38
CA VAL A 96 5.31 -5.11 -0.77
C VAL A 96 4.99 -5.79 0.56
N SER A 97 4.99 -7.12 0.55
CA SER A 97 4.72 -7.93 1.73
C SER A 97 5.93 -7.94 2.65
N LEU A 98 5.69 -7.64 3.92
CA LEU A 98 6.72 -7.59 4.95
C LEU A 98 6.86 -8.95 5.63
N ALA A 99 8.06 -9.27 6.10
CA ALA A 99 8.27 -10.40 6.98
C ALA A 99 7.51 -10.17 8.30
N ASP A 100 7.05 -11.26 8.91
CA ASP A 100 6.72 -11.24 10.34
C ASP A 100 8.00 -10.95 11.15
N ASP A 101 7.83 -10.30 12.30
CA ASP A 101 8.92 -9.97 13.22
C ASP A 101 9.50 -11.20 13.92
#